data_AF-A0A537U2I2-F1
#
_entry.id   AF-A0A537U2I2-F1
#
_cell.length_a   1.000
_cell.length_b   1.000
_cell.length_c   1.000
_cell.angle_alpha   90.00
_cell.angle_beta   90.00
_cell.angle_gamma   90.00
#
_symmetry.space_group_name_H-M   'P 1'
#
loop_
_entity.id
_entity.type
_entity.pdbx_description
1 polymer ?
#
loop_
_entity_poly.entity_id
_entity_poly.type
_entity_poly.pdbx_seq_one_letter_code
_entity_poly.pdbx_strand_id
1 'polypeptide(L)'
;MADIACTENAGAATGGVRTLLRLEGLTLFAGMTLLYAVWDGSWLVYAILFLAPDLSFAAYLAAPKPGAIVYNAAHSYMAPVSLMV
;
A
#
# COMPACT_ATOMS: atom_id res chain seq x y z
N MET A 1 -32.59 5.57 -10.82
CA MET A 1 -32.09 6.05 -9.52
C MET A 1 -32.08 4.97 -8.42
N ALA A 2 -32.99 3.98 -8.43
CA ALA A 2 -32.98 2.87 -7.44
C ALA A 2 -31.93 1.77 -7.71
N ASP A 3 -31.47 1.62 -8.95
CA ASP A 3 -30.54 0.57 -9.39
C ASP A 3 -29.08 0.78 -8.89
N ILE A 4 -28.67 2.04 -8.72
CA ILE A 4 -27.30 2.39 -8.29
C ILE A 4 -27.04 1.97 -6.83
N ALA A 5 -28.05 2.03 -5.96
CA ALA A 5 -27.92 1.71 -4.53
C ALA A 5 -27.65 0.22 -4.25
N CYS A 6 -28.09 -0.69 -5.13
CA CYS A 6 -27.83 -2.13 -4.98
C CYS A 6 -26.35 -2.48 -5.27
N THR A 7 -25.65 -1.65 -6.04
CA THR A 7 -24.29 -1.94 -6.52
C THR A 7 -23.16 -1.44 -5.59
N GLU A 8 -23.48 -0.61 -4.59
CA GLU A 8 -22.47 0.08 -3.78
C GLU A 8 -21.65 -0.86 -2.87
N ASN A 9 -22.20 -2.04 -2.53
CA ASN A 9 -21.55 -3.03 -1.65
C ASN A 9 -21.07 -4.31 -2.37
N ALA A 10 -21.21 -4.40 -3.70
CA ALA A 10 -21.13 -5.69 -4.41
C ALA A 10 -19.74 -6.36 -4.44
N GLY A 11 -18.69 -5.72 -3.91
CA GLY A 11 -17.33 -6.31 -3.88
C GLY A 11 -16.52 -6.04 -2.61
N ALA A 12 -17.06 -5.31 -1.63
CA ALA A 12 -16.34 -4.99 -0.42
C ALA A 12 -16.52 -6.09 0.64
N ALA A 13 -15.43 -6.46 1.33
CA ALA A 13 -15.53 -7.31 2.50
C ALA A 13 -16.35 -6.60 3.59
N THR A 14 -17.32 -7.31 4.19
CA THR A 14 -18.21 -6.79 5.24
C THR A 14 -18.12 -7.64 6.52
N GLY A 15 -18.72 -7.14 7.61
CA GLY A 15 -18.82 -7.87 8.88
C GLY A 15 -17.46 -8.30 9.44
N GLY A 16 -17.37 -9.56 9.88
CA GLY A 16 -16.17 -10.13 10.50
C GLY A 16 -14.95 -10.16 9.58
N VAL A 17 -15.13 -10.40 8.28
CA VAL A 17 -14.04 -10.45 7.29
C VAL A 17 -13.34 -9.10 7.17
N ARG A 18 -14.12 -8.01 7.16
CA ARG A 18 -13.56 -6.64 7.15
C ARG A 18 -12.71 -6.35 8.39
N THR A 19 -13.18 -6.78 9.56
CA THR A 19 -12.43 -6.62 10.81
C THR A 19 -11.15 -7.43 10.78
N LEU A 20 -11.21 -8.69 10.29
CA LEU A 20 -10.05 -9.55 10.14
C LEU A 20 -8.99 -8.93 9.22
N LEU A 21 -9.37 -8.45 8.03
CA LEU A 21 -8.46 -7.74 7.10
C LEU A 21 -7.78 -6.52 7.74
N ARG A 22 -8.50 -5.76 8.57
CA ARG A 22 -7.93 -4.62 9.29
C ARG A 22 -6.93 -5.04 10.37
N LEU A 23 -7.23 -6.14 11.08
CA LEU A 23 -6.32 -6.71 12.08
C LEU A 23 -5.07 -7.30 11.42
N GLU A 24 -5.21 -7.96 10.27
CA GLU A 24 -4.08 -8.43 9.46
C GLU A 24 -3.20 -7.26 9.02
N GLY A 25 -3.79 -6.20 8.47
CA GLY A 25 -3.07 -4.99 8.07
C GLY A 25 -2.35 -4.32 9.26
N LEU A 26 -3.02 -4.20 10.41
CA LEU A 26 -2.42 -3.67 11.64
C LEU A 26 -1.26 -4.52 12.14
N THR A 27 -1.41 -5.85 12.10
CA THR A 27 -0.38 -6.81 12.52
C THR A 27 0.83 -6.73 11.61
N LEU A 28 0.62 -6.66 10.29
CA LEU A 28 1.70 -6.48 9.32
C LEU A 28 2.41 -5.14 9.52
N PHE A 29 1.66 -4.04 9.69
CA PHE A 29 2.24 -2.72 9.93
C PHE A 29 3.10 -2.70 11.19
N ALA A 30 2.56 -3.15 12.33
CA ALA A 30 3.28 -3.16 13.60
C ALA A 30 4.49 -4.12 13.55
N GLY A 31 4.30 -5.33 13.01
CA GLY A 31 5.33 -6.35 12.92
C GLY A 31 6.51 -5.94 12.03
N MET A 32 6.25 -5.41 10.84
CA MET A 32 7.31 -4.95 9.93
C MET A 32 8.03 -3.71 10.47
N THR A 33 7.32 -2.81 11.14
CA THR A 33 7.93 -1.63 11.80
C THR A 33 8.83 -2.06 12.94
N LEU A 34 8.40 -3.02 13.76
CA LEU A 34 9.23 -3.58 14.83
C LEU A 34 10.48 -4.28 14.26
N LEU A 35 10.34 -5.09 13.21
CA LEU A 35 11.48 -5.73 12.56
C LEU A 35 12.49 -4.71 12.04
N TYR A 36 12.02 -3.61 11.44
CA TYR A 36 12.89 -2.52 10.99
C TYR A 36 13.63 -1.83 12.15
N ALA A 37 12.92 -1.59 13.27
CA ALA A 37 13.52 -1.03 14.48
C ALA A 37 14.57 -1.97 15.09
N VAL A 38 14.30 -3.29 15.10
CA VAL A 38 15.25 -4.32 15.57
C VAL A 38 16.46 -4.44 14.64
N TRP A 39 16.29 -4.19 13.34
CA TRP A 39 17.39 -4.09 12.37
C TRP A 39 18.21 -2.80 12.54
N ASP A 40 17.88 -1.92 13.49
CA ASP A 40 18.58 -0.64 13.71
C ASP A 40 18.66 0.21 12.42
N GLY A 41 17.61 0.12 11.60
CA GLY A 41 17.52 0.86 10.35
C GLY A 41 17.32 2.37 10.56
N SER A 42 17.71 3.17 9.57
CA SER A 42 17.48 4.61 9.61
C SER A 42 15.99 4.96 9.52
N TRP A 43 15.43 5.53 10.59
CA TRP A 43 14.04 5.98 10.63
C TRP A 43 13.67 6.98 9.52
N LEU A 44 14.64 7.78 9.06
CA LEU A 44 14.43 8.68 7.92
C LEU A 44 14.25 7.90 6.62
N VAL A 45 15.06 6.85 6.39
CA VAL A 45 14.91 5.96 5.23
C VAL A 45 13.59 5.21 5.31
N TYR A 46 13.19 4.72 6.48
CA TYR A 46 11.87 4.11 6.69
C TYR A 46 10.74 5.05 6.28
N ALA A 47 10.74 6.30 6.77
CA ALA A 47 9.68 7.26 6.45
C ALA A 47 9.63 7.58 4.95
N ILE A 48 10.79 7.73 4.29
CA ILE A 48 10.86 7.94 2.85
C ILE A 48 10.32 6.73 2.09
N LEU A 49 10.78 5.52 2.41
CA LEU A 49 10.35 4.30 1.71
C LEU A 49 8.88 3.95 1.98
N PHE A 50 8.33 4.36 3.11
CA PHE A 50 6.91 4.21 3.44
C PHE A 50 6.04 5.14 2.57
N LEU A 51 6.46 6.40 2.36
CA LEU A 51 5.65 7.43 1.67
C LEU A 51 5.95 7.55 0.16
N ALA A 52 7.16 7.21 -0.28
CA ALA A 52 7.58 7.39 -1.67
C ALA A 52 6.73 6.61 -2.68
N PRO A 53 6.33 5.34 -2.43
CA PRO A 53 5.43 4.62 -3.32
C PRO A 53 4.09 5.33 -3.50
N ASP A 54 3.53 5.91 -2.44
CA ASP A 54 2.28 6.65 -2.53
C ASP A 54 2.44 7.90 -3.38
N LEU A 55 3.52 8.67 -3.18
CA LEU A 55 3.78 9.91 -3.94
C LEU A 55 3.98 9.68 -5.45
N SER A 56 4.26 8.43 -5.86
CA SER A 56 4.36 8.05 -7.27
C SER A 56 3.08 8.31 -8.07
N PHE A 57 1.92 8.51 -7.40
CA PHE A 57 0.68 8.91 -8.07
C PHE A 57 0.85 10.21 -8.88
N ALA A 58 1.80 11.08 -8.52
CA ALA A 58 2.07 12.32 -9.26
C ALA A 58 2.41 12.06 -10.75
N ALA A 59 2.90 10.86 -11.10
CA ALA A 59 3.16 10.47 -12.48
C ALA A 59 1.88 10.42 -13.35
N TYR A 60 0.70 10.27 -12.75
CA TYR A 60 -0.58 10.37 -13.45
C TYR A 60 -0.85 11.77 -14.03
N LEU A 61 -0.17 12.82 -13.54
CA LEU A 61 -0.27 14.18 -14.09
C LEU A 61 0.28 14.26 -15.52
N ALA A 62 1.20 13.37 -15.90
CA ALA A 62 1.75 13.32 -17.27
C ALA A 62 0.78 12.63 -18.24
N ALA A 63 0.34 11.41 -17.90
CA ALA A 63 -0.70 10.68 -18.62
C ALA A 63 -1.11 9.40 -17.85
N PRO A 64 -2.31 8.83 -18.11
CA PRO A 64 -2.80 7.64 -17.42
C PRO A 64 -1.90 6.39 -17.56
N LYS A 65 -1.41 6.10 -18.78
CA LYS A 65 -0.57 4.92 -19.04
C LYS A 65 0.79 4.97 -18.33
N PRO A 66 1.65 6.00 -18.54
CA PRO A 66 2.92 6.07 -17.84
C PRO A 66 2.73 6.23 -16.32
N GLY A 67 1.69 6.95 -15.88
CA GLY A 67 1.33 7.05 -14.46
C GLY A 67 1.07 5.69 -13.81
N ALA A 68 0.26 4.84 -14.46
CA ALA A 68 -0.01 3.50 -13.98
C ALA A 68 1.24 2.60 -13.94
N ILE A 69 2.13 2.70 -14.93
CA ILE A 69 3.39 1.93 -14.94
C ILE A 69 4.26 2.34 -13.75
N VAL A 70 4.47 3.64 -13.53
CA VAL A 70 5.30 4.15 -12.42
C VAL A 70 4.70 3.78 -11.08
N TYR A 71 3.39 3.96 -10.92
CA TYR A 71 2.68 3.65 -9.68
C TYR A 71 2.74 2.16 -9.32
N ASN A 72 2.48 1.29 -10.30
CA ASN A 72 2.53 -0.17 -10.10
C ASN A 72 3.96 -0.67 -9.85
N ALA A 73 4.95 -0.07 -10.50
CA ALA A 73 6.36 -0.42 -10.26
C ALA A 73 6.78 -0.04 -8.84
N ALA A 74 6.39 1.16 -8.36
CA ALA A 74 6.68 1.61 -7.00
C ALA A 74 5.97 0.75 -5.94
N HIS A 75 4.77 0.24 -6.24
CA HIS A 75 4.00 -0.67 -5.38
C HIS A 75 4.32 -2.16 -5.59
N SER A 76 5.34 -2.49 -6.38
CA SER A 76 5.75 -3.88 -6.59
C SER A 76 6.60 -4.38 -5.43
N TYR A 77 6.34 -5.60 -4.96
CA TYR A 77 7.23 -6.28 -4.00
C TYR A 77 8.65 -6.50 -4.54
N MET A 78 8.87 -6.39 -5.86
CA MET A 78 10.22 -6.47 -6.42
C MET A 78 11.12 -5.33 -5.94
N ALA A 79 10.59 -4.12 -5.74
CA ALA A 79 11.38 -2.97 -5.30
C ALA A 79 12.01 -3.16 -3.91
N PRO A 80 11.26 -3.49 -2.84
CA PRO A 80 11.86 -3.73 -1.52
C PRO A 80 12.77 -4.96 -1.51
N VAL A 81 12.45 -6.02 -2.27
CA VAL A 81 13.34 -7.20 -2.37
C VAL A 81 14.67 -6.85 -3.05
N SER A 82 14.66 -5.98 -4.07
CA SER A 82 15.87 -5.55 -4.77
C SER A 82 16.79 -4.66 -3.92
N LEU A 83 16.23 -4.00 -2.89
CA LEU A 83 16.95 -3.17 -1.93
C LEU A 83 17.58 -3.97 -0.78
N MET A 84 17.30 -5.27 -0.69
CA MET A 84 17.81 -6.15 0.33
C MET A 84 19.27 -6.50 0.00
N VAL A 85 20.22 -5.91 0.74
CA VAL A 85 21.67 -6.12 0.61
C VAL A 85 22.23 -6.49 1.98
#